data_AF-A0A2H3C786-F1
#
_entry.id   AF-A0A2H3C786-F1
#
_cell.length_a   1.000
_cell.length_b   1.000
_cell.length_c   1.000
_cell.angle_alpha   90.00
_cell.angle_beta   90.00
_cell.angle_gamma   90.00
#
_symmetry.space_group_name_H-M   'P 1'
#
loop_
_entity.id
_entity.type
_entity.pdbx_description
1 polymer ?
#
loop_
_entity_poly.entity_id
_entity_poly.type
_entity_poly.pdbx_seq_one_letter_code
_entity_poly.pdbx_strand_id
1 'polypeptide(L)'
;MTNSSFSISDSDPSIPALDSPRSCLIDTPALNRNGLVFHSQYRTVHCVNDACNIAVFPYAIVGHLRDQHCFHFTAKEQELLDQAIEELNPISSHSELALPPSGEAPVEALKVHPLGHCCRECCYAVPMLKTFQRHWRDNHRYDFPGTKVNEGYYLAPIQSFYIVPARYFEVNPALTKLSKEAPFAVFLKTLNPILAEESHNILPPPDQVREVSPLLRTTGWHLHLKNYITDRRSVAALLTLIALPPMTQGSMPAKLRAVVQKYMEVVRDRSQASPLGVRALLIDFHRCVYHI
;
A
#
# COMPACT_ATOMS: atom_id res chain seq x y z
N MET A 1 10.39 60.38 -2.72
CA MET A 1 9.70 59.30 -3.45
C MET A 1 10.56 58.06 -3.32
N THR A 2 10.01 57.03 -2.72
CA THR A 2 10.70 55.96 -1.97
C THR A 2 11.14 54.80 -2.86
N ASN A 3 12.43 54.46 -2.80
CA ASN A 3 12.99 53.23 -3.36
C ASN A 3 12.63 52.04 -2.46
N SER A 4 11.87 51.09 -3.00
CA SER A 4 11.52 49.83 -2.33
C SER A 4 12.43 48.72 -2.86
N SER A 5 13.43 48.37 -2.08
CA SER A 5 14.29 47.20 -2.27
C SER A 5 13.55 45.92 -1.85
N PHE A 6 13.31 45.02 -2.81
CA PHE A 6 12.81 43.67 -2.55
C PHE A 6 13.98 42.74 -2.21
N SER A 7 14.03 42.30 -0.96
CA SER A 7 14.90 41.21 -0.50
C SER A 7 14.17 39.88 -0.67
N ILE A 8 14.71 39.01 -1.54
CA ILE A 8 14.26 37.62 -1.69
C ILE A 8 14.94 36.83 -0.57
N SER A 9 14.15 36.27 0.35
CA SER A 9 14.62 35.38 1.39
C SER A 9 14.72 33.95 0.84
N ASP A 10 15.92 33.39 0.84
CA ASP A 10 16.18 31.96 0.62
C ASP A 10 15.53 31.16 1.75
N SER A 11 14.43 30.47 1.43
CA SER A 11 13.85 29.44 2.29
C SER A 11 14.42 28.08 1.88
N ASP A 12 15.28 27.54 2.73
CA ASP A 12 15.80 26.17 2.69
C ASP A 12 14.66 25.15 2.50
N PRO A 13 14.80 24.11 1.65
CA PRO A 13 13.82 23.05 1.53
C PRO A 13 13.90 22.13 2.76
N SER A 14 13.22 22.55 3.83
CA SER A 14 13.05 21.73 5.03
C SER A 14 12.30 20.44 4.68
N ILE A 15 12.98 19.30 4.87
CA ILE A 15 12.40 17.95 4.78
C ILE A 15 11.19 17.89 5.73
N PRO A 16 10.02 17.39 5.29
CA PRO A 16 8.82 17.34 6.15
C PRO A 16 9.08 16.48 7.39
N ALA A 17 8.82 17.06 8.57
CA ALA A 17 9.00 16.42 9.87
C ALA A 17 8.27 15.07 9.94
N LEU A 18 9.02 14.00 10.27
CA LEU A 18 8.59 12.61 10.31
C LEU A 18 7.88 12.19 11.62
N ASP A 19 7.50 13.15 12.47
CA ASP A 19 7.00 12.93 13.85
C ASP A 19 5.55 12.39 13.95
N SER A 20 5.12 11.56 13.01
CA SER A 20 3.95 10.73 13.26
C SER A 20 4.37 9.57 14.18
N PRO A 21 3.65 9.25 15.27
CA PRO A 21 3.94 8.12 16.17
C PRO A 21 3.77 6.72 15.51
N ARG A 22 3.86 6.67 14.18
CA ARG A 22 3.61 5.53 13.29
C ARG A 22 4.73 5.33 12.28
N SER A 23 5.66 6.27 12.17
CA SER A 23 6.82 6.14 11.30
C SER A 23 7.76 5.08 11.87
N CYS A 24 8.16 4.12 11.04
CA CYS A 24 9.23 3.18 11.36
C CYS A 24 10.60 3.76 11.01
N LEU A 25 10.66 4.98 10.46
CA LEU A 25 11.89 5.66 10.12
C LEU A 25 12.51 6.29 11.38
N ILE A 26 13.75 5.94 11.63
CA ILE A 26 14.63 6.55 12.62
C ILE A 26 15.58 7.45 11.86
N ASP A 27 15.65 8.70 12.29
CA ASP A 27 16.58 9.68 11.79
C ASP A 27 17.66 9.96 12.85
N THR A 28 18.90 10.09 12.40
CA THR A 28 20.02 10.53 13.26
C THR A 28 20.73 11.68 12.56
N PRO A 29 21.37 12.60 13.29
CA PRO A 29 22.11 13.69 12.65
C PRO A 29 23.16 13.22 11.64
N ALA A 30 23.79 12.06 11.88
CA ALA A 30 24.77 11.47 10.98
C ALA A 30 24.12 10.94 9.68
N LEU A 31 22.98 10.26 9.77
CA LEU A 31 22.25 9.77 8.60
C LEU A 31 21.63 10.91 7.79
N ASN A 32 20.96 11.85 8.45
CA ASN A 32 20.26 12.96 7.81
C ASN A 32 21.20 13.85 6.98
N ARG A 33 22.41 14.12 7.46
CA ARG A 33 23.43 14.89 6.71
C ARG A 33 23.80 14.25 5.37
N ASN A 34 23.61 12.94 5.25
CA ASN A 34 23.95 12.16 4.07
C ASN A 34 22.70 11.77 3.26
N GLY A 35 21.52 12.30 3.60
CA GLY A 35 20.24 11.93 2.98
C GLY A 35 19.92 10.46 3.15
N LEU A 36 20.24 9.90 4.32
CA LEU A 36 19.90 8.55 4.71
C LEU A 36 18.87 8.56 5.83
N VAL A 37 18.04 7.51 5.88
CA VAL A 37 17.14 7.22 6.98
C VAL A 37 17.19 5.73 7.31
N PHE A 38 16.94 5.34 8.55
CA PHE A 38 16.94 3.92 8.94
C PHE A 38 15.52 3.41 9.19
N HIS A 39 15.11 2.35 8.51
CA HIS A 39 13.82 1.74 8.70
C HIS A 39 13.89 0.61 9.75
N SER A 40 13.45 0.90 10.97
CA SER A 40 13.54 0.02 12.14
C SER A 40 12.90 -1.36 11.96
N GLN A 41 11.68 -1.44 11.41
CA GLN A 41 10.98 -2.73 11.23
C GLN A 41 11.73 -3.74 10.35
N TYR A 42 12.39 -3.27 9.28
CA TYR A 42 13.13 -4.11 8.34
C TYR A 42 14.65 -4.07 8.58
N ARG A 43 15.11 -3.24 9.53
CA ARG A 43 16.52 -2.97 9.82
C ARG A 43 17.33 -2.62 8.56
N THR A 44 16.80 -1.74 7.71
CA THR A 44 17.42 -1.34 6.44
C THR A 44 17.72 0.16 6.42
N VAL A 45 18.81 0.56 5.75
CA VAL A 45 19.14 1.97 5.52
C VAL A 45 18.61 2.37 4.15
N HIS A 46 17.82 3.45 4.08
CA HIS A 46 17.25 3.96 2.84
C HIS A 46 17.91 5.28 2.46
N CYS A 47 18.24 5.42 1.18
CA CYS A 47 18.71 6.68 0.61
C CYS A 47 17.53 7.48 0.08
N VAL A 48 17.38 8.71 0.57
CA VAL A 48 16.30 9.64 0.22
C VAL A 48 16.79 10.87 -0.56
N ASN A 49 18.09 10.96 -0.88
CA ASN A 49 18.64 11.99 -1.77
C ASN A 49 17.99 11.95 -3.15
N ASP A 50 17.66 13.11 -3.71
CA ASP A 50 17.21 13.30 -5.09
C ASP A 50 16.16 12.29 -5.58
N ALA A 51 15.22 11.96 -4.68
CA ALA A 51 14.17 10.97 -4.93
C ALA A 51 14.68 9.55 -5.30
N CYS A 52 15.90 9.19 -4.88
CA CYS A 52 16.47 7.86 -5.03
C CYS A 52 15.54 6.79 -4.45
N ASN A 53 15.20 6.94 -3.16
CA ASN A 53 14.22 6.13 -2.43
C ASN A 53 14.47 4.61 -2.59
N ILE A 54 15.72 4.19 -2.35
CA ILE A 54 16.14 2.78 -2.37
C ILE A 54 16.80 2.40 -1.04
N ALA A 55 16.72 1.12 -0.67
CA ALA A 55 17.54 0.58 0.41
C ALA A 55 18.97 0.32 -0.09
N VAL A 56 19.94 0.51 0.78
CA VAL A 56 21.36 0.29 0.53
C VAL A 56 21.96 -0.53 1.67
N PHE A 57 22.75 -1.54 1.34
CA PHE A 57 23.45 -2.31 2.36
C PHE A 57 24.58 -1.48 2.99
N PRO A 58 24.91 -1.72 4.27
CA PRO A 58 25.94 -0.97 4.99
C PRO A 58 27.24 -0.82 4.21
N TYR A 59 27.78 -1.95 3.72
CA TYR A 59 29.03 -2.00 2.96
C TYR A 59 28.99 -1.24 1.63
N ALA A 60 27.80 -0.93 1.11
CA ALA A 60 27.60 -0.26 -0.18
C ALA A 60 27.20 1.22 -0.04
N ILE A 61 26.97 1.74 1.16
CA ILE A 61 26.45 3.11 1.37
C ILE A 61 27.42 4.16 0.82
N VAL A 62 28.70 4.09 1.19
CA VAL A 62 29.70 5.09 0.76
C VAL A 62 29.85 5.08 -0.77
N GLY A 63 29.92 3.89 -1.37
CA GLY A 63 29.98 3.74 -2.83
C GLY A 63 28.73 4.29 -3.51
N HIS A 64 27.54 3.94 -3.00
CA HIS A 64 26.27 4.45 -3.50
C HIS A 64 26.20 5.98 -3.46
N LEU A 65 26.53 6.60 -2.32
CA LEU A 65 26.48 8.05 -2.16
C LEU A 65 27.49 8.76 -3.06
N ARG A 66 28.67 8.19 -3.25
CA ARG A 66 29.67 8.74 -4.17
C ARG A 66 29.23 8.63 -5.63
N ASP A 67 28.80 7.45 -6.05
CA ASP A 67 28.55 7.14 -7.46
C ASP A 67 27.22 7.68 -7.97
N GLN A 68 26.19 7.71 -7.11
CA GLN A 68 24.83 8.14 -7.49
C GLN A 68 24.51 9.57 -7.09
N HIS A 69 25.15 10.08 -6.03
CA HIS A 69 24.84 11.39 -5.44
C HIS A 69 26.05 12.33 -5.37
N CYS A 70 27.19 11.96 -5.96
CA CYS A 70 28.41 12.77 -6.02
C CYS A 70 28.95 13.23 -4.64
N PHE A 71 28.68 12.47 -3.58
CA PHE A 71 29.21 12.79 -2.25
C PHE A 71 30.72 12.54 -2.17
N HIS A 72 31.43 13.49 -1.56
CA HIS A 72 32.85 13.40 -1.28
C HIS A 72 33.05 13.32 0.23
N PHE A 73 33.54 12.19 0.71
CA PHE A 73 33.77 11.95 2.13
C PHE A 73 35.24 12.21 2.49
N THR A 74 35.47 12.95 3.56
CA THR A 74 36.72 12.86 4.31
C THR A 74 36.76 11.54 5.09
N ALA A 75 37.95 11.06 5.46
CA ALA A 75 38.10 9.83 6.25
C ALA A 75 37.32 9.89 7.57
N LYS A 76 37.29 11.05 8.22
CA LYS A 76 36.58 11.28 9.48
C LYS A 76 35.06 11.25 9.31
N GLU A 77 34.53 11.81 8.22
CA GLU A 77 33.08 11.76 7.94
C GLU A 77 32.62 10.34 7.64
N GLN A 78 33.45 9.59 6.90
CA GLN A 78 33.18 8.18 6.65
C GLN A 78 33.17 7.38 7.97
N GLU A 79 34.17 7.55 8.84
CA GLU A 79 34.23 6.87 10.14
C GLU A 79 33.01 7.17 11.01
N LEU A 80 32.58 8.44 11.08
CA LEU A 80 31.37 8.83 11.82
C LEU A 80 30.09 8.22 11.23
N LEU A 81 30.00 8.13 9.90
CA LEU A 81 28.86 7.51 9.23
C LEU A 81 28.84 6.00 9.48
N ASP A 82 29.98 5.33 9.33
CA ASP A 82 30.13 3.90 9.55
C ASP A 82 29.78 3.54 11.01
N GLN A 83 30.25 4.30 11.99
CA GLN A 83 29.90 4.12 13.40
C GLN A 83 28.39 4.27 13.63
N ALA A 84 27.77 5.33 13.09
CA ALA A 84 26.34 5.56 13.25
C ALA A 84 25.49 4.45 12.61
N ILE A 85 25.95 3.88 11.49
CA ILE A 85 25.29 2.74 10.83
C ILE A 85 25.45 1.47 11.68
N GLU A 86 26.64 1.22 12.22
CA GLU A 86 26.92 0.04 13.06
C GLU A 86 26.05 0.02 14.33
N GLU A 87 25.89 1.17 15.00
CA GLU A 87 25.04 1.31 16.19
C GLU A 87 23.57 0.93 15.96
N LEU A 88 23.06 1.14 14.74
CA LEU A 88 21.69 0.78 14.34
C LEU A 88 21.54 -0.71 13.97
N ASN A 89 22.65 -1.42 13.81
CA ASN A 89 22.72 -2.84 13.47
C ASN A 89 21.78 -3.22 12.29
N PRO A 90 21.96 -2.63 11.09
CA PRO A 90 21.20 -3.00 9.90
C PRO A 90 21.51 -4.42 9.43
N ILE A 91 20.59 -5.00 8.64
CA ILE A 91 20.86 -6.27 7.96
C ILE A 91 22.02 -6.12 6.97
N SER A 92 22.83 -7.17 6.86
CA SER A 92 24.03 -7.17 6.01
C SER A 92 23.89 -8.08 4.78
N SER A 93 22.82 -8.85 4.69
CA SER A 93 22.60 -9.79 3.59
C SER A 93 21.14 -9.88 3.14
N HIS A 94 20.91 -10.31 1.90
CA HIS A 94 19.56 -10.52 1.36
C HIS A 94 18.78 -11.64 2.06
N SER A 95 19.49 -12.61 2.66
CA SER A 95 18.88 -13.74 3.37
C SER A 95 18.22 -13.32 4.69
N GLU A 96 18.71 -12.24 5.30
CA GLU A 96 18.13 -11.69 6.54
C GLU A 96 16.87 -10.86 6.28
N LEU A 97 16.66 -10.39 5.05
CA LEU A 97 15.50 -9.57 4.70
C LEU A 97 14.23 -10.43 4.58
N ALA A 98 13.35 -10.29 5.57
CA ALA A 98 11.98 -10.75 5.46
C ALA A 98 11.17 -9.79 4.58
N LEU A 99 10.68 -10.28 3.43
CA LEU A 99 9.82 -9.47 2.57
C LEU A 99 8.44 -9.23 3.23
N PRO A 100 7.84 -8.05 3.03
CA PRO A 100 6.47 -7.81 3.45
C PRO A 100 5.50 -8.79 2.76
N PRO A 101 4.40 -9.19 3.43
CA PRO A 101 3.29 -9.85 2.76
C PRO A 101 2.75 -9.04 1.57
N SER A 102 2.23 -9.73 0.56
CA SER A 102 1.67 -9.09 -0.65
C SER A 102 0.50 -8.18 -0.30
N GLY A 103 0.46 -6.98 -0.90
CA GLY A 103 -0.66 -6.04 -0.74
C GLY A 103 -0.66 -5.24 0.56
N GLU A 104 0.42 -5.29 1.34
CA GLU A 104 0.62 -4.48 2.54
C GLU A 104 0.82 -2.98 2.22
N ALA A 105 0.84 -2.14 3.27
CA ALA A 105 1.16 -0.72 3.09
C ALA A 105 2.56 -0.55 2.46
N PRO A 106 2.75 0.44 1.58
CA PRO A 106 4.07 0.77 1.07
C PRO A 106 5.05 0.99 2.21
N VAL A 107 6.22 0.38 2.09
CA VAL A 107 7.35 0.62 2.98
C VAL A 107 7.79 2.06 2.80
N GLU A 108 7.94 2.77 3.91
CA GLU A 108 8.29 4.18 3.95
C GLU A 108 9.66 4.42 3.29
N ALA A 109 9.86 5.59 2.70
CA ALA A 109 11.10 6.00 2.00
C ALA A 109 11.55 5.12 0.82
N LEU A 110 10.73 4.15 0.38
CA LEU A 110 11.00 3.35 -0.82
C LEU A 110 10.14 3.78 -2.02
N LYS A 111 10.73 3.72 -3.21
CA LYS A 111 10.06 4.07 -4.46
C LYS A 111 8.95 3.07 -4.81
N VAL A 112 7.73 3.57 -4.99
CA VAL A 112 6.60 2.79 -5.51
C VAL A 112 6.58 2.84 -7.04
N HIS A 113 6.55 1.66 -7.67
CA HIS A 113 6.27 1.51 -9.09
C HIS A 113 4.77 1.30 -9.29
N PRO A 114 4.03 2.20 -9.97
CA PRO A 114 2.57 2.16 -10.00
C PRO A 114 1.99 1.01 -10.82
N LEU A 115 2.75 0.46 -11.78
CA LEU A 115 2.30 -0.55 -12.74
C LEU A 115 3.26 -1.74 -12.78
N GLY A 116 3.24 -2.54 -11.72
CA GLY A 116 3.90 -3.84 -11.65
C GLY A 116 3.02 -4.97 -12.19
N HIS A 117 3.65 -6.06 -12.64
CA HIS A 117 3.01 -7.30 -13.04
C HIS A 117 3.13 -8.28 -11.86
N CYS A 118 2.02 -8.51 -11.16
CA CYS A 118 1.93 -9.42 -10.02
C CYS A 118 1.34 -10.76 -10.46
N CYS A 119 1.97 -11.86 -10.07
CA CYS A 119 1.47 -13.21 -10.34
C CYS A 119 0.18 -13.47 -9.58
N ARG A 120 -0.78 -14.18 -10.20
CA ARG A 120 -2.00 -14.62 -9.51
C ARG A 120 -1.79 -15.86 -8.64
N GLU A 121 -0.78 -16.66 -8.95
CA GLU A 121 -0.57 -17.98 -8.36
C GLU A 121 0.50 -17.99 -7.25
N CYS A 122 1.31 -16.94 -7.14
CA CYS A 122 2.32 -16.81 -6.09
C CYS A 122 2.66 -15.34 -5.80
N CYS A 123 3.50 -15.08 -4.79
CA CYS A 123 3.90 -13.73 -4.37
C CYS A 123 4.91 -13.03 -5.32
N TYR A 124 5.12 -13.55 -6.54
CA TYR A 124 6.09 -12.99 -7.47
C TYR A 124 5.56 -11.72 -8.13
N ALA A 125 6.36 -10.66 -8.11
CA ALA A 125 6.05 -9.39 -8.75
C ALA A 125 7.27 -8.86 -9.51
N VAL A 126 7.04 -8.17 -10.63
CA VAL A 126 8.11 -7.52 -11.42
C VAL A 126 7.58 -6.30 -12.20
N PRO A 127 8.42 -5.30 -12.48
CA PRO A 127 8.00 -4.15 -13.28
C PRO A 127 7.82 -4.49 -14.77
N MET A 128 8.62 -5.41 -15.32
CA MET A 128 8.66 -5.70 -16.77
C MET A 128 7.91 -6.99 -17.14
N LEU A 129 7.00 -6.90 -18.12
CA LEU A 129 6.23 -8.05 -18.63
C LEU A 129 7.12 -9.18 -19.13
N LYS A 130 8.23 -8.87 -19.83
CA LYS A 130 9.16 -9.89 -20.34
C LYS A 130 9.74 -10.75 -19.21
N THR A 131 10.05 -10.15 -18.07
CA THR A 131 10.54 -10.85 -16.89
C THR A 131 9.45 -11.72 -16.28
N PHE A 132 8.21 -11.21 -16.25
CA PHE A 132 7.05 -11.99 -15.80
C PHE A 132 6.79 -13.21 -16.69
N GLN A 133 6.81 -13.04 -18.01
CA GLN A 133 6.60 -14.13 -18.98
C GLN A 133 7.60 -15.28 -18.78
N ARG A 134 8.86 -14.94 -18.46
CA ARG A 134 9.88 -15.93 -18.08
C ARG A 134 9.48 -16.65 -16.80
N HIS A 135 9.14 -15.91 -15.74
CA HIS A 135 8.69 -16.50 -14.47
C HIS A 135 7.51 -17.46 -14.68
N TRP A 136 6.47 -17.05 -15.42
CA TRP A 136 5.30 -17.89 -15.71
C TRP A 136 5.68 -19.20 -16.41
N ARG A 137 6.49 -19.11 -17.47
CA ARG A 137 6.94 -20.29 -18.21
C ARG A 137 7.74 -21.25 -17.33
N ASP A 138 8.58 -20.71 -16.47
CA ASP A 138 9.54 -21.50 -15.70
C ASP A 138 8.91 -22.10 -14.43
N ASN A 139 7.89 -21.45 -13.85
CA ASN A 139 7.32 -21.83 -12.54
C ASN A 139 5.86 -22.30 -12.59
N HIS A 140 5.09 -21.97 -13.63
CA HIS A 140 3.63 -22.20 -13.65
C HIS A 140 3.13 -22.92 -14.91
N ARG A 141 3.97 -23.08 -15.94
CA ARG A 141 3.58 -23.69 -17.22
C ARG A 141 2.95 -25.07 -17.09
N TYR A 142 3.43 -25.87 -16.15
CA TYR A 142 2.98 -27.26 -15.97
C TYR A 142 1.81 -27.37 -14.98
N ASP A 143 1.74 -26.47 -14.01
CA ASP A 143 0.67 -26.47 -13.00
C ASP A 143 -0.65 -25.95 -13.57
N PHE A 144 -0.59 -25.05 -14.56
CA PHE A 144 -1.76 -24.41 -15.18
C PHE A 144 -1.76 -24.58 -16.70
N PRO A 145 -1.94 -25.81 -17.21
CA PRO A 145 -1.93 -26.08 -18.64
C PRO A 145 -3.08 -25.35 -19.35
N GLY A 146 -2.74 -24.59 -20.40
CA GLY A 146 -3.73 -23.88 -21.25
C GLY A 146 -4.00 -22.43 -20.85
N THR A 147 -3.64 -22.02 -19.64
CA THR A 147 -3.77 -20.61 -19.21
C THR A 147 -2.79 -19.73 -19.98
N LYS A 148 -3.29 -18.67 -20.61
CA LYS A 148 -2.42 -17.72 -21.33
C LYS A 148 -1.64 -16.89 -20.33
N VAL A 149 -0.40 -16.52 -20.67
CA VAL A 149 0.44 -15.69 -19.78
C VAL A 149 -0.24 -14.38 -19.38
N ASN A 150 -1.05 -13.80 -20.26
CA ASN A 150 -1.80 -12.56 -19.99
C ASN A 150 -2.93 -12.72 -18.96
N GLU A 151 -3.37 -13.94 -18.71
CA GLU A 151 -4.36 -14.27 -17.67
C GLU A 151 -3.67 -14.55 -16.34
N GLY A 152 -2.38 -14.93 -16.36
CA GLY A 152 -1.58 -15.28 -15.19
C GLY A 152 -1.12 -14.12 -14.29
N TYR A 153 -1.38 -12.87 -14.67
CA TYR A 153 -1.03 -11.70 -13.87
C TYR A 153 -2.17 -10.69 -13.72
N TYR A 154 -1.98 -9.76 -12.80
CA TYR A 154 -2.71 -8.51 -12.70
C TYR A 154 -1.75 -7.34 -12.51
N LEU A 155 -2.23 -6.13 -12.78
CA LEU A 155 -1.46 -4.91 -12.57
C LEU A 155 -1.71 -4.34 -11.19
N ALA A 156 -0.64 -4.11 -10.44
CA ALA A 156 -0.70 -3.51 -9.11
C ALA A 156 0.57 -2.68 -8.81
N PRO A 157 0.51 -1.75 -7.83
CA PRO A 157 1.70 -1.06 -7.35
C PRO A 157 2.67 -2.03 -6.67
N ILE A 158 3.97 -1.88 -6.94
CA ILE A 158 5.02 -2.75 -6.38
C ILE A 158 6.18 -1.91 -5.82
N GLN A 159 6.92 -2.46 -4.87
CA GLN A 159 8.16 -1.89 -4.32
C GLN A 159 9.26 -2.95 -4.27
N SER A 160 10.50 -2.52 -4.16
CA SER A 160 11.65 -3.37 -3.84
C SER A 160 12.59 -2.61 -2.91
N PHE A 161 13.26 -3.32 -2.01
CA PHE A 161 14.30 -2.71 -1.17
C PHE A 161 15.53 -2.34 -2.02
N TYR A 162 16.07 -3.30 -2.78
CA TYR A 162 17.33 -3.16 -3.50
C TYR A 162 17.14 -3.25 -5.01
N ILE A 163 18.04 -2.62 -5.77
CA ILE A 163 18.05 -2.69 -7.24
C ILE A 163 18.61 -4.03 -7.74
N VAL A 164 19.63 -4.58 -7.07
CA VAL A 164 20.29 -5.83 -7.48
C VAL A 164 20.69 -6.69 -6.28
N PRO A 165 20.29 -7.99 -6.25
CA PRO A 165 19.11 -8.54 -6.93
C PRO A 165 17.82 -7.89 -6.41
N ALA A 166 17.03 -7.33 -7.33
CA ALA A 166 15.70 -6.80 -6.99
C ALA A 166 14.72 -7.93 -6.69
N ARG A 167 14.11 -7.85 -5.51
CA ARG A 167 12.96 -8.67 -5.11
C ARG A 167 11.79 -7.74 -4.90
N TYR A 168 10.87 -7.70 -5.86
CA TYR A 168 9.69 -6.86 -5.76
C TYR A 168 8.58 -7.57 -5.01
N PHE A 169 7.76 -6.78 -4.33
CA PHE A 169 6.56 -7.21 -3.64
C PHE A 169 5.42 -6.22 -3.93
N GLU A 170 4.19 -6.71 -3.96
CA GLU A 170 3.00 -5.89 -4.14
C GLU A 170 2.74 -5.02 -2.91
N VAL A 171 2.31 -3.78 -3.16
CA VAL A 171 1.89 -2.86 -2.09
C VAL A 171 0.56 -2.21 -2.42
N ASN A 172 -0.15 -1.80 -1.38
CA ASN A 172 -1.43 -1.11 -1.47
C ASN A 172 -1.32 0.33 -0.93
N PRO A 173 -1.13 1.34 -1.80
CA PRO A 173 -1.01 2.74 -1.40
C PRO A 173 -2.20 3.30 -0.60
N ALA A 174 -3.38 2.66 -0.67
CA ALA A 174 -4.52 3.06 0.15
C ALA A 174 -4.28 2.85 1.66
N LEU A 175 -3.29 2.03 2.04
CA LEU A 175 -2.95 1.71 3.43
C LEU A 175 -1.94 2.68 4.06
N THR A 176 -1.23 3.52 3.29
CA THR A 176 -0.10 4.35 3.79
C THR A 176 -0.46 5.26 4.98
N LYS A 177 -1.72 5.71 5.08
CA LYS A 177 -2.17 6.63 6.15
C LYS A 177 -3.01 5.96 7.23
N LEU A 178 -3.17 4.64 7.17
CA LEU A 178 -4.03 3.90 8.09
C LEU A 178 -3.22 3.31 9.23
N SER A 179 -3.73 3.40 10.46
CA SER A 179 -3.21 2.57 11.54
C SER A 179 -3.44 1.10 11.18
N LYS A 180 -2.49 0.21 11.54
CA LYS A 180 -2.66 -1.25 11.40
C LYS A 180 -3.94 -1.74 12.11
N GLU A 181 -4.36 -1.02 13.15
CA GLU A 181 -5.56 -1.30 13.96
C GLU A 181 -6.81 -0.55 13.48
N ALA A 182 -6.69 0.32 12.46
CA ALA A 182 -7.85 1.03 11.94
C ALA A 182 -8.84 0.01 11.36
N PRO A 183 -10.15 0.12 11.67
CA PRO A 183 -11.17 -0.78 11.11
C PRO A 183 -11.08 -0.92 9.59
N PHE A 184 -10.72 0.16 8.90
CA PHE A 184 -10.56 0.14 7.45
C PHE A 184 -9.32 -0.65 6.98
N ALA A 185 -8.21 -0.61 7.71
CA ALA A 185 -7.05 -1.46 7.43
C ALA A 185 -7.38 -2.94 7.67
N VAL A 186 -8.10 -3.23 8.76
CA VAL A 186 -8.60 -4.59 9.06
C VAL A 186 -9.53 -5.08 7.95
N PHE A 187 -10.48 -4.25 7.51
CA PHE A 187 -11.35 -4.57 6.38
C PHE A 187 -10.57 -4.90 5.11
N LEU A 188 -9.61 -4.05 4.72
CA LEU A 188 -8.80 -4.26 3.52
C LEU A 188 -7.91 -5.51 3.60
N LYS A 189 -7.44 -5.88 4.80
CA LYS A 189 -6.60 -7.07 5.00
C LYS A 189 -7.39 -8.36 5.11
N THR A 190 -8.52 -8.34 5.82
CA THR A 190 -9.25 -9.56 6.18
C THR A 190 -10.42 -9.82 5.25
N LEU A 191 -11.22 -8.80 4.96
CA LEU A 191 -12.46 -8.96 4.19
C LEU A 191 -12.24 -8.82 2.69
N ASN A 192 -11.40 -7.89 2.24
CA ASN A 192 -11.20 -7.66 0.80
C ASN A 192 -10.69 -8.90 0.04
N PRO A 193 -9.75 -9.72 0.56
CA PRO A 193 -9.34 -10.95 -0.11
C PRO A 193 -10.49 -11.96 -0.23
N ILE A 194 -11.28 -12.14 0.84
CA ILE A 194 -12.45 -13.03 0.84
C ILE A 194 -13.47 -12.57 -0.20
N LEU A 195 -13.77 -11.27 -0.23
CA LEU A 195 -14.68 -10.68 -1.21
C LEU A 195 -14.16 -10.83 -2.64
N ALA A 196 -12.84 -10.72 -2.86
CA ALA A 196 -12.24 -10.92 -4.17
C ALA A 196 -12.36 -12.39 -4.63
N GLU A 197 -12.08 -13.34 -3.75
CA GLU A 197 -12.23 -14.78 -4.01
C GLU A 197 -13.70 -15.16 -4.26
N GLU A 198 -14.62 -14.72 -3.39
CA GLU A 198 -16.07 -14.90 -3.56
C GLU A 198 -16.61 -14.17 -4.79
N SER A 199 -16.01 -13.06 -5.22
CA SER A 199 -16.43 -12.38 -6.45
C SER A 199 -16.03 -13.14 -7.72
N HIS A 200 -14.95 -13.92 -7.67
CA HIS A 200 -14.47 -14.74 -8.78
C HIS A 200 -15.28 -16.04 -8.87
N ASN A 201 -15.67 -16.58 -7.74
CA ASN A 201 -16.73 -17.57 -7.65
C ASN A 201 -18.07 -16.87 -7.80
N ILE A 202 -18.43 -16.43 -9.01
CA ILE A 202 -19.75 -15.84 -9.31
C ILE A 202 -20.79 -16.70 -8.61
N LEU A 203 -21.27 -16.22 -7.46
CA LEU A 203 -22.26 -16.94 -6.69
C LEU A 203 -23.43 -17.10 -7.66
N PRO A 204 -23.97 -18.33 -7.82
CA PRO A 204 -25.06 -18.54 -8.75
C PRO A 204 -26.12 -17.48 -8.45
N PRO A 205 -26.66 -16.81 -9.49
CA PRO A 205 -27.70 -15.83 -9.27
C PRO A 205 -28.78 -16.49 -8.41
N PRO A 206 -29.32 -15.78 -7.41
CA PRO A 206 -30.30 -16.36 -6.50
C PRO A 206 -31.41 -17.06 -7.30
N ASP A 207 -31.67 -18.33 -6.99
CA ASP A 207 -32.65 -19.14 -7.71
C ASP A 207 -34.06 -18.56 -7.57
N GLN A 208 -34.26 -17.72 -6.54
CA GLN A 208 -35.49 -17.01 -6.27
C GLN A 208 -35.26 -15.51 -6.18
N VAL A 209 -36.17 -14.73 -6.78
CA VAL A 209 -36.17 -13.25 -6.76
C VAL A 209 -36.12 -12.65 -5.33
N ARG A 210 -36.46 -13.44 -4.30
CA ARG A 210 -36.47 -13.02 -2.89
C ARG A 210 -35.32 -13.57 -2.05
N GLU A 211 -34.42 -14.34 -2.65
CA GLU A 211 -33.31 -14.92 -1.91
C GLU A 211 -32.23 -13.86 -1.66
N VAL A 212 -31.77 -13.80 -0.41
CA VAL A 212 -30.66 -12.93 -0.02
C VAL A 212 -29.38 -13.58 -0.53
N SER A 213 -28.64 -12.85 -1.38
CA SER A 213 -27.37 -13.34 -1.92
C SER A 213 -26.39 -13.71 -0.79
N PRO A 214 -25.53 -14.73 -0.97
CA PRO A 214 -24.59 -15.12 0.07
C PRO A 214 -23.72 -13.96 0.55
N LEU A 215 -23.27 -13.08 -0.35
CA LEU A 215 -22.55 -11.85 0.00
C LEU A 215 -23.32 -10.95 0.98
N LEU A 216 -24.61 -10.70 0.72
CA LEU A 216 -25.45 -9.89 1.60
C LEU A 216 -25.72 -10.60 2.93
N ARG A 217 -25.71 -11.94 2.94
CA ARG A 217 -25.85 -12.76 4.14
C ARG A 217 -24.61 -12.66 5.02
N THR A 218 -23.43 -12.90 4.46
CA THR A 218 -22.13 -12.85 5.14
C THR A 218 -21.85 -11.45 5.70
N THR A 219 -22.15 -10.40 4.93
CA THR A 219 -21.93 -9.02 5.38
C THR A 219 -23.02 -8.49 6.30
N GLY A 220 -24.14 -9.21 6.48
CA GLY A 220 -25.28 -8.77 7.28
C GLY A 220 -26.05 -7.56 6.72
N TRP A 221 -25.71 -7.09 5.51
CA TRP A 221 -26.33 -5.90 4.91
C TRP A 221 -27.83 -6.03 4.75
N HIS A 222 -28.34 -7.24 4.44
CA HIS A 222 -29.77 -7.51 4.34
C HIS A 222 -30.52 -7.26 5.66
N LEU A 223 -29.89 -7.47 6.81
CA LEU A 223 -30.48 -7.16 8.12
C LEU A 223 -30.45 -5.66 8.39
N HIS A 224 -29.33 -5.00 8.09
CA HIS A 224 -29.18 -3.55 8.27
C HIS A 224 -30.17 -2.76 7.39
N LEU A 225 -30.41 -3.24 6.17
CA LEU A 225 -31.34 -2.65 5.22
C LEU A 225 -32.80 -3.09 5.41
N LYS A 226 -33.09 -4.03 6.34
CA LYS A 226 -34.42 -4.64 6.50
C LYS A 226 -35.54 -3.61 6.62
N ASN A 227 -35.31 -2.53 7.37
CA ASN A 227 -36.32 -1.48 7.56
C ASN A 227 -36.48 -0.57 6.33
N TYR A 228 -35.41 -0.42 5.53
CA TYR A 228 -35.37 0.41 4.34
C TYR A 228 -35.89 -0.30 3.08
N ILE A 229 -36.10 -1.62 3.14
CA ILE A 229 -36.68 -2.42 2.04
C ILE A 229 -38.19 -2.70 2.22
N THR A 230 -38.82 -2.13 3.26
CA THR A 230 -40.26 -2.31 3.53
C THR A 230 -41.17 -1.49 2.60
N ASP A 231 -40.66 -0.38 2.08
CA ASP A 231 -41.40 0.61 1.29
C ASP A 231 -40.70 0.88 -0.05
N ARG A 232 -41.47 0.99 -1.13
CA ARG A 232 -40.96 1.26 -2.49
C ARG A 232 -40.16 2.56 -2.59
N ARG A 233 -40.49 3.59 -1.83
CA ARG A 233 -39.80 4.88 -1.84
C ARG A 233 -38.42 4.78 -1.21
N SER A 234 -38.29 4.08 -0.09
CA SER A 234 -37.02 3.78 0.58
C SER A 234 -36.13 2.88 -0.27
N VAL A 235 -36.72 1.87 -0.94
CA VAL A 235 -36.01 1.06 -1.93
C VAL A 235 -35.52 1.92 -3.09
N ALA A 236 -36.35 2.79 -3.66
CA ALA A 236 -35.94 3.68 -4.75
C ALA A 236 -34.80 4.61 -4.31
N ALA A 237 -34.84 5.15 -3.08
CA ALA A 237 -33.76 5.94 -2.51
C ALA A 237 -32.46 5.12 -2.37
N LEU A 238 -32.52 3.88 -1.87
CA LEU A 238 -31.35 2.99 -1.82
C LEU A 238 -30.80 2.68 -3.23
N LEU A 239 -31.68 2.43 -4.20
CA LEU A 239 -31.30 2.21 -5.59
C LEU A 239 -30.58 3.42 -6.19
N THR A 240 -30.95 4.64 -5.78
CA THR A 240 -30.21 5.85 -6.21
C THR A 240 -28.79 5.95 -5.61
N LEU A 241 -28.54 5.35 -4.44
CA LEU A 241 -27.22 5.32 -3.82
C LEU A 241 -26.28 4.31 -4.50
N ILE A 242 -26.83 3.23 -5.05
CA ILE A 242 -26.06 2.21 -5.80
C ILE A 242 -26.07 2.44 -7.32
N ALA A 243 -26.84 3.43 -7.80
CA ALA A 243 -26.91 3.76 -9.21
C ALA A 243 -25.53 4.20 -9.71
N LEU A 244 -25.05 3.54 -10.77
CA LEU A 244 -23.80 3.93 -11.41
C LEU A 244 -23.95 5.35 -11.99
N PRO A 245 -22.93 6.22 -11.84
CA PRO A 245 -22.94 7.53 -12.47
C PRO A 245 -23.16 7.41 -13.99
N PRO A 246 -23.79 8.41 -14.64
CA PRO A 246 -24.00 8.42 -16.09
C PRO A 246 -22.69 8.17 -16.85
N MET A 247 -22.78 7.40 -17.94
CA MET A 247 -21.61 7.01 -18.76
C MET A 247 -21.07 8.19 -19.58
N THR A 248 -20.30 9.07 -18.95
CA THR A 248 -19.44 10.02 -19.66
C THR A 248 -18.00 9.50 -19.58
N GLN A 249 -17.59 8.76 -20.62
CA GLN A 249 -16.23 8.28 -20.96
C GLN A 249 -15.42 7.47 -19.90
N GLY A 250 -14.95 6.27 -20.25
CA GLY A 250 -14.07 5.40 -19.42
C GLY A 250 -14.64 4.01 -19.12
N SER A 251 -13.77 3.03 -18.80
CA SER A 251 -14.19 1.65 -18.53
C SER A 251 -14.91 1.51 -17.17
N MET A 252 -16.00 0.74 -17.15
CA MET A 252 -16.88 0.54 -15.98
C MET A 252 -16.12 0.06 -14.71
N PRO A 253 -15.18 -0.92 -14.79
CA PRO A 253 -14.47 -1.40 -13.61
C PRO A 253 -13.59 -0.35 -12.93
N ALA A 254 -12.94 0.53 -13.71
CA ALA A 254 -12.09 1.58 -13.16
C ALA A 254 -12.92 2.65 -12.42
N LYS A 255 -14.09 3.00 -12.98
CA LYS A 255 -15.04 3.94 -12.33
C LYS A 255 -15.63 3.35 -11.06
N LEU A 256 -16.04 2.08 -11.10
CA LEU A 256 -16.61 1.40 -9.94
C LEU A 256 -15.59 1.35 -8.80
N ARG A 257 -14.33 1.01 -9.11
CA ARG A 257 -13.22 1.04 -8.17
C ARG A 257 -13.02 2.44 -7.58
N ALA A 258 -13.04 3.50 -8.40
CA ALA A 258 -12.89 4.88 -7.93
C ALA A 258 -14.06 5.34 -7.04
N VAL A 259 -15.30 4.95 -7.37
CA VAL A 259 -16.49 5.27 -6.56
C VAL A 259 -16.45 4.53 -5.22
N VAL A 260 -16.11 3.24 -5.22
CA VAL A 260 -15.92 2.45 -4.00
C VAL A 260 -14.81 3.07 -3.14
N GLN A 261 -13.67 3.39 -3.73
CA GLN A 261 -12.57 4.04 -3.03
C GLN A 261 -13.00 5.36 -2.39
N LYS A 262 -13.68 6.24 -3.15
CA LYS A 262 -14.20 7.51 -2.64
C LYS A 262 -15.24 7.33 -1.53
N TYR A 263 -16.14 6.35 -1.67
CA TYR A 263 -17.10 6.01 -0.62
C TYR A 263 -16.38 5.59 0.66
N MET A 264 -15.38 4.71 0.54
CA MET A 264 -14.59 4.26 1.69
C MET A 264 -13.77 5.38 2.32
N GLU A 265 -13.24 6.31 1.53
CA GLU A 265 -12.61 7.54 2.04
C GLU A 265 -13.57 8.39 2.87
N VAL A 266 -14.82 8.59 2.39
CA VAL A 266 -15.85 9.33 3.14
C VAL A 266 -16.24 8.60 4.43
N VAL A 267 -16.41 7.28 4.38
CA VAL A 267 -16.69 6.47 5.57
C VAL A 267 -15.56 6.58 6.58
N ARG A 268 -14.30 6.52 6.12
CA ARG A 268 -13.11 6.73 6.96
C ARG A 268 -13.15 8.10 7.61
N ASP A 269 -13.33 9.17 6.85
CA ASP A 269 -13.29 10.53 7.39
C ASP A 269 -14.41 10.75 8.42
N ARG A 270 -15.61 10.22 8.17
CA ARG A 270 -16.74 10.25 9.12
C ARG A 270 -16.50 9.41 10.37
N SER A 271 -15.92 8.22 10.23
CA SER A 271 -15.58 7.36 11.38
C SER A 271 -14.50 8.00 12.26
N GLN A 272 -13.52 8.68 11.67
CA GLN A 272 -12.51 9.43 12.42
C GLN A 272 -13.11 10.61 13.18
N ALA A 273 -14.09 11.28 12.59
CA ALA A 273 -14.85 12.36 13.23
C ALA A 273 -15.89 11.88 14.26
N SER A 274 -16.13 10.56 14.36
CA SER A 274 -17.13 9.99 15.27
C SER A 274 -16.62 9.92 16.72
N PRO A 275 -17.51 10.00 17.73
CA PRO A 275 -17.15 9.84 19.13
C PRO A 275 -16.42 8.52 19.40
N LEU A 276 -15.52 8.54 20.39
CA LEU A 276 -14.63 7.41 20.70
C LEU A 276 -15.38 6.08 20.90
N GLY A 277 -16.57 6.12 21.51
CA GLY A 277 -17.43 4.95 21.71
C GLY A 277 -17.96 4.34 20.41
N VAL A 278 -18.30 5.15 19.39
CA VAL A 278 -18.72 4.65 18.08
C VAL A 278 -17.54 4.00 17.35
N ARG A 279 -16.35 4.59 17.48
CA ARG A 279 -15.12 4.00 16.92
C ARG A 279 -14.78 2.68 17.60
N ALA A 280 -14.92 2.59 18.92
CA ALA A 280 -14.70 1.37 19.69
C ALA A 280 -15.68 0.27 19.27
N LEU A 281 -16.96 0.59 19.08
CA LEU A 281 -17.96 -0.36 18.57
C LEU A 281 -17.64 -0.87 17.16
N LEU A 282 -17.14 -0.01 16.26
CA LEU A 282 -16.70 -0.45 14.92
C LEU A 282 -15.47 -1.36 14.97
N ILE A 283 -14.60 -1.21 15.96
CA ILE A 283 -13.43 -2.07 16.19
C ILE A 283 -13.86 -3.40 16.83
N ASP A 284 -14.71 -3.35 17.85
CA ASP A 284 -15.13 -4.52 18.64
C ASP A 284 -16.14 -5.40 17.90
N PHE A 285 -17.03 -4.82 17.08
CA PHE A 285 -17.96 -5.60 16.25
C PHE A 285 -17.19 -6.51 15.28
N HIS A 286 -16.02 -6.08 14.78
CA HIS A 286 -15.15 -6.93 13.99
C HIS A 286 -14.54 -8.08 14.80
N ARG A 287 -14.21 -7.88 16.08
CA ARG A 287 -13.64 -8.96 16.91
C ARG A 287 -14.66 -10.02 17.28
N CYS A 288 -15.92 -9.64 17.48
CA CYS A 288 -16.98 -10.57 17.89
C CYS A 288 -17.50 -11.46 16.74
N VAL A 289 -17.46 -11.01 15.49
CA VAL A 289 -18.00 -11.77 14.35
C VAL A 289 -17.14 -12.97 13.96
N TYR A 290 -15.86 -13.02 14.36
CA TYR A 290 -14.93 -14.11 13.98
C TYR A 290 -14.56 -15.07 15.13
N HIS A 291 -15.29 -15.02 16.25
CA HIS A 291 -15.15 -15.97 17.35
C HIS A 291 -16.39 -16.89 17.53
N ILE A 292 -17.19 -17.03 16.47
CA ILE A 292 -18.30 -17.99 16.35
C ILE A 292 -17.98 -18.92 15.19
#